data_AF-A0A2D0MWQ4-F1
#
_entry.id   AF-A0A2D0MWQ4-F1
#
_cell.length_a   1.000
_cell.length_b   1.000
_cell.length_c   1.000
_cell.angle_alpha   90.00
_cell.angle_beta   90.00
_cell.angle_gamma   90.00
#
_symmetry.space_group_name_H-M   'P 1'
#
loop_
_entity.id
_entity.type
_entity.pdbx_description
1 polymer ?
#
loop_
_entity_poly.entity_id
_entity_poly.type
_entity_poly.pdbx_seq_one_letter_code
_entity_poly.pdbx_strand_id
1 'polypeptide(L)'
;MILIIIQILLLIGIDVEPKRIDCNKCDIDKIKIVNENLEQLDYEMVMEFLCTLDVICRTNTEYSEWSNEMIFLLLENSPGTFFQALQDEGLDVLNEVLDKIKSPVMEFNYQEIHSKIENLDQQGSVKNKILKALAIAAGKAGFKIKK
;
A
#
# COMPACT_ATOMS: atom_id res chain seq x y z
N MET A 1 -26.44 -38.45 -27.00
CA MET A 1 -25.41 -37.44 -27.33
C MET A 1 -25.38 -36.27 -26.34
N ILE A 2 -26.53 -35.80 -25.83
CA ILE A 2 -26.59 -34.73 -24.80
C ILE A 2 -26.05 -35.17 -23.42
N LEU A 3 -26.16 -36.45 -23.06
CA LEU A 3 -25.65 -36.98 -21.79
C LEU A 3 -24.12 -36.96 -21.64
N ILE A 4 -23.36 -36.86 -22.74
CA ILE A 4 -21.88 -36.89 -22.69
C ILE A 4 -21.31 -35.50 -22.37
N ILE A 5 -22.03 -34.43 -22.70
CA ILE A 5 -21.56 -33.04 -22.50
C ILE A 5 -21.59 -32.66 -21.00
N ILE A 6 -22.52 -33.22 -20.22
CA ILE A 6 -22.67 -32.92 -18.79
C ILE A 6 -21.56 -33.57 -17.94
N GLN A 7 -21.00 -34.71 -18.37
CA GLN A 7 -19.89 -35.36 -17.65
C GLN A 7 -18.54 -34.65 -17.80
N ILE A 8 -18.33 -33.88 -18.88
CA ILE A 8 -17.07 -33.17 -19.13
C ILE A 8 -16.95 -31.91 -18.26
N LEU A 9 -18.07 -31.27 -17.91
CA LEU A 9 -18.10 -30.05 -17.07
C LEU A 9 -17.80 -30.30 -15.58
N LEU A 10 -17.82 -31.55 -15.12
CA LEU A 10 -17.54 -31.93 -13.72
C LEU A 10 -16.07 -32.29 -13.45
N LEU A 11 -15.20 -32.36 -14.48
CA LEU A 11 -13.80 -32.76 -14.33
C LEU A 11 -12.81 -31.59 -14.27
N ILE A 12 -13.28 -30.35 -14.38
CA ILE A 12 -12.44 -29.16 -14.21
C ILE A 12 -12.56 -28.65 -12.77
N GLY A 13 -12.28 -29.52 -11.81
CA GLY A 13 -11.99 -29.10 -10.44
C GLY A 13 -10.63 -28.42 -10.44
N ILE A 14 -10.59 -27.12 -10.76
CA ILE A 14 -9.39 -26.32 -10.58
C ILE A 14 -9.26 -26.11 -9.07
N ASP A 15 -8.47 -26.95 -8.41
CA ASP A 15 -7.98 -26.70 -7.06
C ASP A 15 -7.04 -25.48 -7.14
N VAL A 16 -7.63 -24.29 -7.02
CA VAL A 16 -6.85 -23.07 -6.78
C VAL A 16 -6.39 -23.14 -5.33
N GLU A 17 -5.19 -23.67 -5.10
CA GLU A 17 -4.57 -23.55 -3.79
C GLU A 17 -4.42 -22.05 -3.49
N PRO A 18 -4.96 -21.55 -2.37
CA PRO A 18 -4.79 -20.15 -2.00
C PRO A 18 -3.29 -19.92 -1.80
N LYS A 19 -2.70 -19.07 -2.66
CA LYS A 19 -1.31 -18.64 -2.52
C LYS A 19 -1.17 -18.03 -1.12
N ARG A 20 -0.37 -18.68 -0.27
CA ARG A 20 -0.08 -18.14 1.06
C ARG A 20 0.80 -16.92 0.87
N ILE A 21 0.29 -15.77 1.28
CA ILE A 21 1.07 -14.54 1.38
C ILE A 21 2.14 -14.79 2.44
N ASP A 22 3.40 -14.80 2.02
CA ASP A 22 4.53 -14.85 2.95
C ASP A 22 4.76 -13.44 3.49
N CYS A 23 4.47 -13.25 4.77
CA CYS A 23 4.45 -11.95 5.42
C CYS A 23 5.56 -11.82 6.45
N ASN A 24 6.80 -11.87 5.97
CA ASN A 24 7.97 -11.63 6.80
C ASN A 24 8.10 -10.14 7.09
N LYS A 25 8.17 -9.78 8.37
CA LYS A 25 8.35 -8.38 8.77
C LYS A 25 9.73 -7.88 8.34
N CYS A 26 9.78 -6.63 7.93
CA CYS A 26 11.02 -5.96 7.52
C CYS A 26 11.67 -6.57 6.27
N ASP A 27 10.87 -7.17 5.40
CA ASP A 27 11.33 -7.81 4.17
C ASP A 27 11.61 -6.76 3.08
N ILE A 28 12.88 -6.47 2.87
CA ILE A 28 13.36 -5.50 1.88
C ILE A 28 13.10 -5.95 0.44
N ASP A 29 13.02 -7.26 0.19
CA ASP A 29 12.79 -7.78 -1.16
C ASP A 29 11.37 -7.43 -1.62
N LYS A 30 10.40 -7.34 -0.70
CA LYS A 30 9.05 -6.85 -1.01
C LYS A 30 9.03 -5.38 -1.42
N ILE A 31 9.85 -4.54 -0.78
CA ILE A 31 10.02 -3.14 -1.21
C ILE A 31 10.59 -3.09 -2.63
N LYS A 32 11.61 -3.90 -2.90
CA LYS A 32 12.25 -3.98 -4.21
C LYS A 32 11.27 -4.39 -5.32
N ILE A 33 10.44 -5.40 -5.08
CA ILE A 33 9.40 -5.84 -6.03
C ILE A 33 8.47 -4.68 -6.38
N VAL A 34 7.97 -3.94 -5.38
CA VAL A 34 7.11 -2.78 -5.63
C VAL A 34 7.87 -1.69 -6.41
N ASN A 35 9.12 -1.40 -6.03
CA ASN A 35 9.94 -0.39 -6.68
C ASN A 35 10.17 -0.68 -8.18
N GLU A 36 10.47 -1.94 -8.51
CA GLU A 36 10.72 -2.39 -9.89
C GLU A 36 9.46 -2.40 -10.76
N ASN A 37 8.27 -2.36 -10.14
CA ASN A 37 6.98 -2.47 -10.82
C ASN A 37 6.07 -1.25 -10.59
N LEU A 38 6.60 -0.08 -10.20
CA LEU A 38 5.81 1.12 -9.85
C LEU A 38 4.77 1.53 -10.91
N GLU A 39 5.07 1.32 -12.20
CA GLU A 39 4.18 1.66 -13.31
C GLU A 39 3.03 0.64 -13.51
N GLN A 40 3.18 -0.57 -12.97
CA GLN A 40 2.30 -1.71 -13.19
C GLN A 40 2.05 -2.48 -11.88
N LEU A 41 1.73 -1.73 -10.82
CA LEU A 41 1.43 -2.33 -9.53
C LEU A 41 0.06 -2.99 -9.52
N ASP A 42 0.03 -4.26 -9.15
CA ASP A 42 -1.20 -4.93 -8.77
C ASP A 42 -1.46 -4.84 -7.26
N TYR A 43 -2.67 -5.25 -6.88
CA TYR A 43 -3.10 -5.29 -5.48
C TYR A 43 -2.21 -6.19 -4.61
N GLU A 44 -1.77 -7.33 -5.15
CA GLU A 44 -1.03 -8.33 -4.39
C GLU A 44 0.36 -7.83 -4.01
N MET A 45 1.08 -7.19 -4.94
CA MET A 45 2.39 -6.58 -4.68
C MET A 45 2.32 -5.53 -3.57
N VAL A 46 1.32 -4.66 -3.61
CA VAL A 46 1.14 -3.60 -2.61
C VAL A 46 0.77 -4.19 -1.25
N MET A 47 -0.12 -5.17 -1.22
CA MET A 47 -0.51 -5.86 0.02
C MET A 47 0.69 -6.63 0.62
N GLU A 48 1.45 -7.38 -0.18
CA GLU A 48 2.66 -8.07 0.28
C GLU A 48 3.68 -7.10 0.88
N PHE A 49 3.85 -5.90 0.30
CA PHE A 49 4.66 -4.85 0.89
C PHE A 49 4.07 -4.32 2.20
N LEU A 50 2.79 -3.93 2.22
CA LEU A 50 2.16 -3.35 3.41
C LEU A 50 2.21 -4.30 4.61
N CYS A 51 2.01 -5.59 4.35
CA CYS A 51 2.02 -6.60 5.40
C CYS A 51 3.40 -6.69 6.09
N THR A 52 4.49 -6.33 5.41
CA THR A 52 5.87 -6.39 5.97
C THR A 52 6.16 -5.24 6.94
N LEU A 53 5.28 -4.22 6.98
CA LEU A 53 5.39 -3.09 7.91
C LEU A 53 5.09 -3.52 9.35
N ASP A 54 5.95 -3.10 10.26
CA ASP A 54 5.81 -3.34 11.70
C ASP A 54 6.68 -2.35 12.49
N VAL A 55 6.28 -2.07 13.73
CA VAL A 55 7.02 -1.22 14.66
C VAL A 55 8.44 -1.75 14.94
N ILE A 56 8.63 -3.08 14.91
CA ILE A 56 9.95 -3.68 15.12
C ILE A 56 10.96 -3.30 14.02
N CYS A 57 10.48 -2.94 12.83
CA CYS A 57 11.35 -2.61 11.71
C CYS A 57 12.03 -1.26 11.83
N ARG A 58 11.60 -0.41 12.79
CA ARG A 58 12.16 0.92 13.03
C ARG A 58 13.65 0.91 13.42
N THR A 59 14.18 -0.23 13.88
CA THR A 59 15.60 -0.41 14.20
C THR A 59 16.43 -0.84 13.00
N ASN A 60 15.80 -1.29 11.91
CA ASN A 60 16.44 -1.51 10.62
C ASN A 60 16.39 -0.20 9.83
N THR A 61 17.50 0.55 9.83
CA THR A 61 17.59 1.87 9.20
C THR A 61 17.26 1.84 7.72
N GLU A 62 17.90 0.94 6.96
CA GLU A 62 17.71 0.83 5.51
C GLU A 62 16.26 0.50 5.16
N TYR A 63 15.69 -0.52 5.79
CA TYR A 63 14.28 -0.86 5.59
C TYR A 63 13.36 0.30 5.99
N SER A 64 13.65 0.97 7.10
CA SER A 64 12.80 2.06 7.61
C SER A 64 12.76 3.25 6.67
N GLU A 65 13.89 3.62 6.09
CA GLU A 65 14.03 4.70 5.13
C GLU A 65 13.36 4.33 3.80
N TRP A 66 13.68 3.16 3.25
CA TRP A 66 13.16 2.76 1.95
C TRP A 66 11.65 2.48 1.99
N SER A 67 11.13 1.85 3.06
CA SER A 67 9.69 1.67 3.21
C SER A 67 8.96 3.00 3.46
N ASN A 68 9.62 4.02 4.04
CA ASN A 68 9.04 5.35 4.15
C ASN A 68 8.88 5.97 2.76
N GLU A 69 9.97 6.01 1.99
CA GLU A 69 9.96 6.51 0.61
C GLU A 69 8.93 5.76 -0.25
N MET A 70 8.89 4.43 -0.15
CA MET A 70 7.98 3.59 -0.92
C MET A 70 6.51 3.94 -0.69
N ILE A 71 6.12 4.26 0.55
CA ILE A 71 4.74 4.72 0.84
C ILE A 71 4.41 5.98 0.04
N PHE A 72 5.32 6.95 -0.03
CA PHE A 72 5.07 8.18 -0.79
C PHE A 72 5.01 7.91 -2.28
N LEU A 73 5.91 7.08 -2.83
CA LEU A 73 5.88 6.66 -4.23
C LEU A 73 4.56 5.96 -4.59
N LEU A 74 4.04 5.11 -3.71
CA LEU A 74 2.74 4.46 -3.88
C LEU A 74 1.58 5.46 -3.88
N LEU A 75 1.60 6.44 -2.99
CA LEU A 75 0.59 7.51 -2.94
C LEU A 75 0.66 8.44 -4.17
N GLU A 76 1.83 8.63 -4.76
CA GLU A 76 2.02 9.42 -5.99
C GLU A 76 1.56 8.67 -7.24
N ASN A 77 1.90 7.38 -7.37
CA ASN A 77 1.73 6.63 -8.62
C ASN A 77 0.44 5.82 -8.67
N SER A 78 0.06 5.17 -7.56
CA SER A 78 -1.04 4.20 -7.52
C SER A 78 -1.88 4.31 -6.23
N PRO A 79 -2.39 5.51 -5.88
CA PRO A 79 -3.08 5.72 -4.61
C PRO A 79 -4.34 4.85 -4.47
N GLY A 80 -5.08 4.61 -5.55
CA GLY A 80 -6.27 3.73 -5.50
C GLY A 80 -5.94 2.31 -5.03
N THR A 81 -4.90 1.70 -5.61
CA THR A 81 -4.40 0.37 -5.24
C THR A 81 -3.86 0.36 -3.81
N PHE A 82 -3.09 1.38 -3.43
CA PHE A 82 -2.60 1.55 -2.05
C PHE A 82 -3.73 1.56 -1.03
N PHE A 83 -4.77 2.35 -1.28
CA PHE A 83 -5.91 2.45 -0.39
C PHE A 83 -6.75 1.19 -0.33
N GLN A 84 -6.86 0.45 -1.44
CA GLN A 84 -7.54 -0.83 -1.46
C GLN A 84 -6.78 -1.85 -0.60
N ALA A 85 -5.47 -2.02 -0.82
CA ALA A 85 -4.66 -2.95 -0.05
C ALA A 85 -4.63 -2.61 1.45
N LEU A 86 -4.48 -1.32 1.79
CA LEU A 86 -4.41 -0.89 3.20
C LEU A 86 -5.73 -1.07 3.96
N GLN A 87 -6.87 -1.11 3.29
CA GLN A 87 -8.16 -1.35 3.95
C GLN A 87 -8.31 -2.78 4.45
N ASP A 88 -7.66 -3.73 3.77
CA ASP A 88 -7.67 -5.15 4.13
C ASP A 88 -6.60 -5.49 5.18
N GLU A 89 -5.74 -4.53 5.53
CA GLU A 89 -4.73 -4.64 6.56
C GLU A 89 -5.24 -4.29 7.96
N GLY A 90 -4.51 -4.77 8.97
CA GLY A 90 -4.80 -4.51 10.38
C GLY A 90 -4.53 -3.07 10.83
N LEU A 91 -5.06 -2.70 12.00
CA LEU A 91 -4.83 -1.38 12.60
C LEU A 91 -3.35 -1.07 12.86
N ASP A 92 -2.54 -2.08 13.14
CA ASP A 92 -1.11 -1.92 13.41
C ASP A 92 -0.36 -1.44 12.15
N VAL A 93 -0.63 -2.06 11.00
CA VAL A 93 -0.07 -1.64 9.70
C VAL A 93 -0.52 -0.22 9.35
N LEU A 94 -1.81 0.09 9.55
CA LEU A 94 -2.31 1.45 9.34
C LEU A 94 -1.57 2.47 10.23
N ASN A 95 -1.32 2.15 11.50
CA ASN A 95 -0.60 3.05 12.40
C ASN A 95 0.85 3.28 11.95
N GLU A 96 1.55 2.22 11.52
CA GLU A 96 2.91 2.34 10.97
C GLU A 96 2.93 3.19 9.69
N VAL A 97 1.98 2.99 8.78
CA VAL A 97 1.82 3.82 7.58
C VAL A 97 1.62 5.29 7.95
N LEU A 98 0.72 5.58 8.88
CA LEU A 98 0.43 6.96 9.29
C LEU A 98 1.64 7.62 9.95
N ASP A 99 2.42 6.89 10.73
CA ASP A 99 3.64 7.41 11.36
C ASP A 99 4.74 7.70 10.34
N LYS A 100 4.91 6.82 9.35
CA LYS A 100 5.81 7.06 8.21
C LYS A 100 5.38 8.30 7.42
N ILE A 101 4.10 8.45 7.09
CA ILE A 101 3.59 9.62 6.36
C ILE A 101 3.82 10.92 7.15
N LYS A 102 3.65 10.93 8.48
CA LYS A 102 3.87 12.15 9.31
C LYS A 102 5.34 12.58 9.39
N SER A 103 6.27 11.70 9.05
CA SER A 103 7.71 11.90 9.21
C SER A 103 8.45 11.39 7.97
N PRO A 104 8.27 12.05 6.81
CA PRO A 104 8.94 11.67 5.58
C PRO A 104 10.45 11.77 5.71
N VAL A 105 11.17 10.83 5.09
CA VAL A 105 12.66 10.82 5.07
C VAL A 105 13.24 11.80 4.05
N MET A 106 12.43 12.22 3.07
CA MET A 106 12.83 13.15 2.03
C MET A 106 11.66 14.08 1.63
N GLU A 107 11.92 15.05 0.77
CA GLU A 107 10.91 16.00 0.31
C GLU A 107 10.05 15.40 -0.81
N PHE A 108 8.73 15.62 -0.72
CA PHE A 108 7.74 15.16 -1.71
C PHE A 108 6.80 16.29 -2.12
N ASN A 109 6.11 16.14 -3.25
CA ASN A 109 5.08 17.08 -3.67
C ASN A 109 3.77 16.84 -2.90
N TYR A 110 3.73 17.28 -1.63
CA TYR A 110 2.57 17.07 -0.75
C TYR A 110 1.24 17.55 -1.34
N GLN A 111 1.26 18.63 -2.13
CA GLN A 111 0.05 19.15 -2.76
C GLN A 111 -0.49 18.21 -3.84
N GLU A 112 0.40 17.70 -4.69
CA GLU A 112 0.01 16.75 -5.74
C GLU A 112 -0.51 15.45 -5.14
N ILE A 113 0.20 14.88 -4.16
CA ILE A 113 -0.24 13.69 -3.44
C ILE A 113 -1.61 13.92 -2.82
N HIS A 114 -1.80 15.04 -2.12
CA HIS A 114 -3.08 15.36 -1.49
C HIS A 114 -4.21 15.40 -2.52
N SER A 115 -4.01 16.11 -3.64
CA SER A 115 -5.02 16.24 -4.69
C SER A 115 -5.34 14.87 -5.32
N LYS A 116 -4.35 13.99 -5.54
CA LYS A 116 -4.60 12.63 -6.03
C LYS A 116 -5.45 11.82 -5.06
N ILE A 117 -5.13 11.85 -3.76
CA ILE A 117 -5.88 11.11 -2.73
C ILE A 117 -7.29 11.68 -2.56
N GLU A 118 -7.44 13.00 -2.52
CA GLU A 118 -8.73 13.68 -2.36
C GLU A 118 -9.71 13.32 -3.48
N ASN A 119 -9.21 13.17 -4.70
CA ASN A 119 -10.01 12.82 -5.89
C ASN A 119 -10.34 11.32 -6.01
N LEU A 120 -9.86 10.45 -5.12
CA LEU A 120 -10.28 9.05 -5.11
C LEU A 120 -11.77 8.95 -4.76
N ASP A 121 -12.53 8.12 -5.48
CA ASP A 121 -13.94 7.85 -5.18
C ASP A 121 -14.14 7.19 -3.81
N GLN A 122 -13.09 6.58 -3.28
CA GLN A 122 -13.06 5.98 -1.96
C GLN A 122 -13.36 7.04 -0.89
N GLN A 123 -14.39 6.78 -0.08
CA GLN A 123 -14.75 7.56 1.10
C GLN A 123 -14.43 6.72 2.33
N GLY A 124 -13.90 7.32 3.40
CA GLY A 124 -13.69 6.58 4.63
C GLY A 124 -12.71 7.18 5.63
N SER A 125 -12.66 6.54 6.79
CA SER A 125 -11.81 6.95 7.90
C SER A 125 -10.31 6.85 7.56
N VAL A 126 -9.90 5.86 6.78
CA VAL A 126 -8.50 5.66 6.34
C VAL A 126 -8.03 6.83 5.48
N LYS A 127 -8.80 7.21 4.46
CA LYS A 127 -8.52 8.39 3.60
C LYS A 127 -8.35 9.65 4.42
N ASN A 128 -9.29 9.92 5.33
CA ASN A 128 -9.23 11.11 6.19
C ASN A 128 -8.01 11.10 7.11
N LYS A 129 -7.61 9.94 7.66
CA LYS A 129 -6.41 9.80 8.48
C LYS A 129 -5.13 10.08 7.67
N ILE A 130 -5.05 9.56 6.44
CA ILE A 130 -3.90 9.77 5.55
C ILE A 130 -3.80 11.23 5.12
N LEU A 131 -4.90 11.85 4.67
CA LEU A 131 -4.91 13.28 4.31
C LEU A 131 -4.46 14.16 5.49
N LYS A 132 -4.90 13.83 6.71
CA LYS A 132 -4.45 14.52 7.93
C LYS A 132 -2.96 14.29 8.21
N ALA A 133 -2.46 13.06 8.07
CA ALA A 133 -1.04 12.76 8.23
C ALA A 133 -0.17 13.52 7.23
N LEU A 134 -0.61 13.59 5.97
CA LEU A 134 0.05 14.34 4.90
C LEU A 134 0.08 15.84 5.19
N ALA A 135 -1.02 16.40 5.71
CA ALA A 135 -1.07 17.81 6.13
C ALA A 135 -0.10 18.12 7.29
N ILE A 136 0.10 17.17 8.22
CA ILE A 136 1.10 17.29 9.29
C ILE A 136 2.51 17.29 8.70
N ALA A 137 2.80 16.37 7.78
CA ALA A 137 4.10 16.27 7.11
C ALA A 137 4.43 17.56 6.34
N ALA A 138 3.49 18.04 5.53
CA ALA A 138 3.62 19.30 4.80
C ALA A 138 3.91 20.48 5.74
N GLY A 139 3.17 20.56 6.86
CA GLY A 139 3.36 21.61 7.86
C GLY A 139 4.75 21.61 8.50
N LYS A 140 5.30 20.42 8.81
CA LYS A 140 6.67 20.28 9.33
C LYS A 140 7.72 20.74 8.30
N ALA A 141 7.46 20.51 7.02
CA ALA A 141 8.29 20.95 5.92
C ALA A 141 8.07 22.43 5.51
N GLY A 142 7.24 23.18 6.24
CA GLY A 142 6.98 24.60 5.96
C GLY A 142 5.95 24.87 4.84
N PHE A 143 5.27 23.83 4.36
CA PHE A 143 4.23 23.93 3.35
C PHE A 143 2.82 23.95 3.96
N LYS A 144 1.88 24.57 3.25
CA LYS A 144 0.45 24.53 3.57
C LYS A 144 -0.31 23.95 2.39
N ILE A 145 -0.98 22.83 2.61
CA ILE A 145 -1.87 22.22 1.59
C ILE A 145 -3.06 23.16 1.35
N LYS A 146 -3.32 23.45 0.08
CA LYS A 146 -4.50 24.17 -0.38
C LYS A 146 -5.65 23.19 -0.50
N LYS A 147 -6.76 23.54 0.14
CA LYS A 147 -8.05 22.87 0.01
C LYS A 147 -8.82 23.43 -1.17
#